data_AF-A0AAW1DCK7-F1
#
_entry.id   AF-A0AAW1DCK7-F1
#
_cell.length_a   1.000
_cell.length_b   1.000
_cell.length_c   1.000
_cell.angle_alpha   90.00
_cell.angle_beta   90.00
_cell.angle_gamma   90.00
#
_symmetry.space_group_name_H-M   'P 1'
#
loop_
_entity.id
_entity.type
_entity.pdbx_description
1 polymer ?
#
loop_
_entity_poly.entity_id
_entity_poly.type
_entity_poly.pdbx_seq_one_letter_code
_entity_poly.pdbx_strand_id
1 'polypeptide(L)'
;MAKGIDKDDEFTVELDDLLAEEDHQEPEIAGIKFTIEKINNVKRRQYPEKVIVTILLDNEVVESTKPICIEHKRIHDILPGFGEIMFKSKYIFKEEVYTKLVSTPFLLTVSLCGHDEADDGKNKKDKKPDKSSKSSEEDDKEEVHKDYYDPELVIAQAPLDVLPLILGQTEFRENLILETVHPEEENVFLAYGDSIQVSVIMETIFPERLRDTSVDIPRINILTFTMRAIYNAKLPEFVDNCYCVAAIPFLQHYEGENEVLAMPQRNKKFPSVAFTRDIPPNPIYDLLIFEPGLLEYTSSEIGVKKWSTLKQTNGRPAYTKESLVESFLSVKNKLPINLERLECSKGPRVYWNQIHRVALTKEKENTMLKMLVKYRHWPVEVIVSNNPLVGPTDDRKSTLTPTSKQKAPKTEIKHYIAFVNLDNLLYPGVTKTAATAQLYHFDKALAMKYWGLEEPMMKAWLPSLSEEKKIKKPKTKGTELLEEKSDSRESEKKPNIVPVVSHGKPVFLWIDVKVFHPFVELMEFSKIQERSVEAYNNYYHEERFLIKLMSAL
;
A
#
# COMPACT_ATOMS: atom_id res chain seq x y z
N MET A 1 27.38 53.85 -57.61
CA MET A 1 26.29 54.81 -57.95
C MET A 1 25.11 53.98 -58.43
N ALA A 2 23.93 54.15 -57.80
CA ALA A 2 22.54 54.05 -58.33
C ALA A 2 22.30 53.15 -59.56
N LYS A 3 21.38 52.18 -59.65
CA LYS A 3 19.95 51.97 -59.28
C LYS A 3 19.68 50.49 -59.73
N GLY A 4 18.65 49.70 -59.39
CA GLY A 4 17.33 49.88 -58.81
C GLY A 4 16.47 48.70 -59.31
N ILE A 5 15.91 47.93 -58.36
CA ILE A 5 14.57 47.31 -58.29
C ILE A 5 13.85 46.85 -59.58
N ASP A 6 13.44 45.57 -59.59
CA ASP A 6 12.10 45.01 -59.86
C ASP A 6 12.13 43.58 -59.25
N LYS A 7 11.33 43.13 -58.28
CA LYS A 7 9.87 42.98 -58.07
C LYS A 7 9.16 41.99 -59.02
N ASP A 8 8.53 41.02 -58.35
CA ASP A 8 7.42 40.16 -58.75
C ASP A 8 7.79 38.82 -59.42
N ASP A 9 7.93 37.78 -58.58
CA ASP A 9 7.56 36.41 -58.92
C ASP A 9 6.81 35.80 -57.72
N GLU A 10 5.51 35.69 -57.91
CA GLU A 10 4.50 35.22 -56.96
C GLU A 10 4.40 33.69 -57.09
N PHE A 11 4.99 32.95 -56.17
CA PHE A 11 4.82 31.50 -56.06
C PHE A 11 3.56 31.19 -55.25
N THR A 12 2.44 30.99 -55.92
CA THR A 12 1.30 30.24 -55.37
C THR A 12 1.65 28.76 -55.35
N VAL A 13 2.08 28.26 -54.20
CA VAL A 13 2.09 26.83 -53.90
C VAL A 13 0.69 26.51 -53.37
N GLU A 14 -0.05 25.68 -54.10
CA GLU A 14 -1.34 25.13 -53.67
C GLU A 14 -1.13 24.40 -52.34
N LEU A 15 -1.69 24.98 -51.27
CA LEU A 15 -1.58 24.50 -49.89
C LEU A 15 -2.70 23.52 -49.51
N ASP A 16 -3.40 22.98 -50.50
CA ASP A 16 -4.59 22.13 -50.29
C ASP A 16 -4.27 20.62 -50.35
N ASP A 17 -3.05 20.22 -50.78
CA ASP A 17 -2.63 18.80 -50.86
C ASP A 17 -1.77 18.33 -49.66
N LEU A 18 -1.54 19.18 -48.65
CA LEU A 18 -0.80 18.82 -47.42
C LEU A 18 -1.67 18.67 -46.17
N LEU A 19 -2.99 18.81 -46.31
CA LEU A 19 -3.95 18.45 -45.28
C LEU A 19 -4.51 17.04 -45.57
N ALA A 20 -3.61 16.05 -45.62
CA ALA A 20 -4.04 14.69 -45.38
C ALA A 20 -4.63 14.67 -43.96
N GLU A 21 -5.91 14.35 -43.86
CA GLU A 21 -6.62 14.11 -42.62
C GLU A 21 -5.80 13.10 -41.80
N GLU A 22 -5.01 13.60 -40.85
CA GLU A 22 -4.48 12.75 -39.78
C GLU A 22 -5.72 12.30 -39.02
N ASP A 23 -6.17 11.07 -39.30
CA ASP A 23 -7.13 10.34 -38.50
C ASP A 23 -6.72 10.52 -37.03
N HIS A 24 -7.42 11.40 -36.33
CA HIS A 24 -7.34 11.55 -34.89
C HIS A 24 -7.98 10.30 -34.27
N GLN A 25 -7.36 9.13 -34.46
CA GLN A 25 -7.66 7.95 -33.66
C GLN A 25 -7.42 8.35 -32.22
N GLU A 26 -8.49 8.39 -31.43
CA GLU A 26 -8.38 8.57 -29.99
C GLU A 26 -7.32 7.59 -29.48
N PRO A 27 -6.34 8.08 -28.69
CA PRO A 27 -5.24 7.24 -28.26
C PRO A 27 -5.81 6.04 -27.49
N GLU A 28 -5.60 4.84 -28.05
CA GLU A 28 -6.02 3.58 -27.46
C GLU A 28 -5.63 3.51 -25.97
N ILE A 29 -6.62 3.43 -25.09
CA ILE A 29 -6.40 3.57 -23.64
C ILE A 29 -5.93 2.22 -23.08
N ALA A 30 -4.72 2.18 -22.52
CA ALA A 30 -4.23 1.01 -21.78
C ALA A 30 -5.09 0.77 -20.52
N GLY A 31 -5.37 -0.50 -20.22
CA GLY A 31 -6.38 -0.85 -19.23
C GLY A 31 -6.24 -2.27 -18.71
N ILE A 32 -7.11 -2.62 -17.76
CA ILE A 32 -7.35 -4.01 -17.37
C ILE A 32 -8.76 -4.36 -17.81
N LYS A 33 -8.90 -5.40 -18.63
CA LYS A 33 -10.17 -5.97 -19.01
C LYS A 33 -10.49 -7.12 -18.07
N PHE A 34 -11.71 -7.14 -17.55
CA PHE A 34 -12.25 -8.25 -16.78
C PHE A 34 -13.38 -8.87 -17.60
N THR A 35 -13.26 -10.15 -17.91
CA THR A 35 -14.28 -10.92 -18.64
C THR A 35 -14.90 -11.92 -17.68
N ILE A 36 -16.15 -11.70 -17.30
CA ILE A 36 -16.92 -12.66 -16.51
C ILE A 36 -17.37 -13.79 -17.45
N GLU A 37 -16.66 -14.91 -17.37
CA GLU A 37 -16.92 -16.09 -18.23
C GLU A 37 -18.14 -16.87 -17.74
N LYS A 38 -18.33 -16.93 -16.42
CA LYS A 38 -19.27 -17.86 -15.80
C LYS A 38 -19.73 -17.40 -14.43
N ILE A 39 -21.01 -17.58 -14.13
CA ILE A 39 -21.57 -17.43 -12.79
C ILE A 39 -22.36 -18.69 -12.44
N ASN A 40 -22.00 -19.36 -11.35
CA ASN A 40 -22.61 -20.60 -10.88
C ASN A 40 -23.31 -20.42 -9.53
N ASN A 41 -24.24 -21.32 -9.24
CA ASN A 41 -24.88 -21.49 -7.93
C ASN A 41 -25.66 -20.27 -7.42
N VAL A 42 -26.15 -19.40 -8.30
CA VAL A 42 -27.14 -18.38 -7.92
C VAL A 42 -28.47 -19.08 -7.70
N LYS A 43 -28.84 -19.32 -6.43
CA LYS A 43 -30.07 -20.03 -6.05
C LYS A 43 -31.12 -19.06 -5.51
N ARG A 44 -32.21 -18.84 -6.26
CA ARG A 44 -33.36 -18.05 -5.80
C ARG A 44 -34.68 -18.74 -6.11
N ARG A 45 -35.76 -18.23 -5.48
CA ARG A 45 -37.10 -18.81 -5.55
C ARG A 45 -37.80 -18.53 -6.89
N GLN A 46 -37.41 -17.48 -7.61
CA GLN A 46 -38.01 -17.05 -8.88
C GLN A 46 -36.91 -16.85 -9.93
N TYR A 47 -37.16 -17.31 -11.15
CA TYR A 47 -36.32 -17.10 -12.34
C TYR A 47 -37.23 -16.63 -13.49
N PRO A 48 -36.71 -15.86 -14.48
CA PRO A 48 -35.32 -15.39 -14.59
C PRO A 48 -34.99 -14.29 -13.58
N GLU A 49 -33.71 -14.20 -13.21
CA GLU A 49 -33.22 -13.15 -12.32
C GLU A 49 -32.12 -12.37 -13.03
N LYS A 50 -32.17 -11.04 -12.97
CA LYS A 50 -31.14 -10.19 -13.54
C LYS A 50 -30.15 -9.83 -12.45
N VAL A 51 -28.87 -10.08 -12.72
CA VAL A 51 -27.78 -9.72 -11.83
C VAL A 51 -26.85 -8.72 -12.49
N ILE A 52 -26.19 -7.91 -11.68
CA ILE A 52 -25.13 -7.01 -12.11
C ILE A 52 -23.85 -7.45 -11.41
N VAL A 53 -22.77 -7.57 -12.17
CA VAL A 53 -21.44 -7.73 -11.59
C VAL A 53 -20.80 -6.35 -11.55
N THR A 54 -20.37 -5.94 -10.37
CA THR A 54 -19.69 -4.66 -10.17
C THR A 54 -18.30 -4.91 -9.64
N ILE A 55 -17.33 -4.15 -10.16
CA ILE A 55 -15.96 -4.13 -9.67
C ILE A 55 -15.78 -2.83 -8.88
N LEU A 56 -15.34 -2.96 -7.63
CA LEU A 56 -14.94 -1.84 -6.80
C LEU A 56 -13.44 -1.84 -6.56
N LEU A 57 -12.86 -0.65 -6.45
CA LEU A 57 -11.49 -0.45 -5.99
C LEU A 57 -11.55 0.55 -4.85
N ASP A 58 -11.12 0.15 -3.64
CA ASP A 58 -11.13 1.02 -2.47
C ASP A 58 -12.55 1.56 -2.15
N ASN A 59 -13.54 0.67 -2.24
CA ASN A 59 -14.97 0.93 -2.07
C ASN A 59 -15.60 1.93 -3.06
N GLU A 60 -14.86 2.33 -4.10
CA GLU A 60 -15.39 3.13 -5.20
C GLU A 60 -15.77 2.21 -6.36
N VAL A 61 -16.97 2.43 -6.91
CA VAL A 61 -17.43 1.72 -8.11
C VAL A 61 -16.53 2.13 -9.27
N VAL A 62 -15.84 1.12 -9.82
CA VAL A 62 -15.01 1.28 -11.00
C VAL A 62 -15.91 1.21 -12.22
N GLU A 63 -16.61 0.10 -12.37
CA GLU A 63 -17.48 -0.19 -13.52
C GLU A 63 -18.41 -1.38 -13.18
N SER A 64 -19.54 -1.46 -13.87
CA SER A 64 -20.55 -2.50 -13.70
C SER A 64 -20.93 -3.12 -15.05
N THR A 65 -21.28 -4.41 -15.05
CA THR A 65 -21.85 -5.04 -16.26
C THR A 65 -23.25 -4.51 -16.54
N LYS A 66 -23.69 -4.63 -17.79
CA LYS A 66 -25.13 -4.61 -18.08
C LYS A 66 -25.84 -5.74 -17.31
N PRO A 67 -27.15 -5.62 -17.03
CA PRO A 67 -27.93 -6.70 -16.42
C PRO A 67 -27.75 -8.03 -17.15
N ILE A 68 -27.25 -9.04 -16.43
CA ILE A 68 -27.05 -10.41 -16.92
C ILE A 68 -28.27 -11.23 -16.50
N CYS A 69 -29.02 -11.73 -17.47
CA CYS A 69 -30.19 -12.58 -17.23
C CYS A 69 -29.75 -14.01 -16.88
N ILE A 70 -30.15 -14.50 -15.70
CA ILE A 70 -29.95 -15.88 -15.26
C ILE A 70 -31.28 -16.62 -15.39
N GLU A 71 -31.38 -17.51 -16.37
CA GLU A 71 -32.68 -18.13 -16.73
C GLU A 71 -32.95 -19.48 -16.06
N HIS A 72 -31.94 -20.15 -15.47
CA HIS A 72 -32.11 -21.51 -14.90
C HIS A 72 -31.17 -21.81 -13.72
N LYS A 73 -31.55 -22.81 -12.89
CA LYS A 73 -30.75 -23.39 -11.79
C LYS A 73 -29.46 -24.11 -12.21
N ARG A 74 -29.09 -24.11 -13.49
CA ARG A 74 -27.88 -24.80 -13.99
C ARG A 74 -26.87 -23.79 -14.48
N ILE A 75 -25.61 -24.14 -14.24
CA ILE A 75 -24.37 -23.57 -14.76
C ILE A 75 -24.58 -22.95 -16.15
N HIS A 76 -24.52 -21.61 -16.25
CA HIS A 76 -24.56 -20.91 -17.54
C HIS A 76 -23.18 -20.36 -17.87
N ASP A 77 -22.73 -20.62 -19.09
CA ASP A 77 -21.65 -19.86 -19.69
C ASP A 77 -22.24 -18.52 -20.12
N ILE A 78 -21.62 -17.41 -19.72
CA ILE A 78 -22.08 -16.08 -20.12
C ILE A 78 -21.69 -15.88 -21.59
N LEU A 79 -22.62 -15.37 -22.39
CA LEU A 79 -22.34 -15.07 -23.80
C LEU A 79 -21.14 -14.11 -23.89
N PRO A 80 -20.18 -14.36 -24.79
CA PRO A 80 -19.06 -13.44 -25.00
C PRO A 80 -19.55 -12.00 -25.19
N GLY A 81 -18.94 -11.05 -24.49
CA GLY A 81 -19.31 -9.62 -24.53
C GLY A 81 -20.34 -9.14 -23.49
N PHE A 82 -21.11 -10.03 -22.83
CA PHE A 82 -22.09 -9.60 -21.83
C PHE A 82 -21.50 -9.37 -20.43
N GLY A 83 -20.42 -10.08 -20.12
CA GLY A 83 -19.72 -10.00 -18.83
C GLY A 83 -18.44 -9.16 -18.90
N GLU A 84 -18.26 -8.33 -19.91
CA GLU A 84 -17.03 -7.55 -20.05
C GLU A 84 -17.11 -6.25 -19.25
N ILE A 85 -16.11 -6.05 -18.40
CA ILE A 85 -15.91 -4.84 -17.62
C ILE A 85 -14.53 -4.31 -17.97
N MET A 86 -14.43 -3.04 -18.35
CA MET A 86 -13.16 -2.43 -18.76
C MET A 86 -12.72 -1.37 -17.76
N PHE A 87 -11.66 -1.67 -17.01
CA PHE A 87 -10.99 -0.66 -16.20
C PHE A 87 -10.00 0.12 -17.07
N LYS A 88 -10.50 1.22 -17.64
CA LYS A 88 -9.71 2.22 -18.34
C LYS A 88 -9.14 3.22 -17.34
N SER A 89 -8.01 2.92 -16.71
CA SER A 89 -7.29 3.99 -16.01
C SER A 89 -6.55 4.83 -17.03
N LYS A 90 -6.86 6.14 -17.08
CA LYS A 90 -6.22 7.09 -18.01
C LYS A 90 -4.70 7.01 -17.98
N TYR A 91 -4.10 6.50 -16.90
CA TYR A 91 -2.70 6.07 -16.86
C TYR A 91 -2.52 4.99 -15.78
N ILE A 92 -2.64 3.69 -16.11
CA ILE A 92 -2.10 2.60 -15.25
C ILE A 92 -0.62 2.88 -14.86
N PHE A 93 0.05 3.68 -15.70
CA PHE A 93 1.42 4.19 -15.59
C PHE A 93 1.68 5.24 -14.50
N LYS A 94 0.66 5.82 -13.88
CA LYS A 94 0.88 6.75 -12.76
C LYS A 94 1.28 5.97 -11.53
N GLU A 95 2.33 6.43 -10.85
CA GLU A 95 2.84 5.79 -9.63
C GLU A 95 1.77 5.57 -8.57
N GLU A 96 0.88 6.56 -8.41
CA GLU A 96 -0.26 6.49 -7.51
C GLU A 96 -1.22 5.35 -7.87
N VAL A 97 -1.48 5.12 -9.16
CA VAL A 97 -2.43 4.11 -9.63
C VAL A 97 -1.87 2.72 -9.45
N TYR A 98 -0.65 2.43 -9.95
CA TYR A 98 -0.09 1.09 -9.77
C TYR A 98 0.17 0.79 -8.29
N THR A 99 0.58 1.78 -7.49
CA THR A 99 0.78 1.58 -6.05
C THR A 99 -0.53 1.18 -5.39
N LYS A 100 -1.65 1.80 -5.79
CA LYS A 100 -3.00 1.42 -5.34
C LYS A 100 -3.38 0.00 -5.78
N LEU A 101 -3.09 -0.39 -7.03
CA LEU A 101 -3.36 -1.73 -7.55
C LEU A 101 -2.51 -2.83 -6.87
N VAL A 102 -1.31 -2.50 -6.42
CA VAL A 102 -0.45 -3.41 -5.64
C VAL A 102 -0.97 -3.56 -4.21
N SER A 103 -1.46 -2.48 -3.60
CA SER A 103 -1.91 -2.46 -2.21
C SER A 103 -3.33 -2.98 -1.98
N THR A 104 -4.18 -2.84 -2.99
CA THR A 104 -5.63 -3.02 -2.84
C THR A 104 -6.14 -4.00 -3.90
N PRO A 105 -6.70 -5.16 -3.50
CA PRO A 105 -7.42 -6.00 -4.45
C PRO A 105 -8.69 -5.27 -4.90
N PHE A 106 -9.16 -5.59 -6.10
CA PHE A 106 -10.53 -5.23 -6.46
C PHE A 106 -11.50 -6.03 -5.59
N LEU A 107 -12.68 -5.47 -5.34
CA LEU A 107 -13.79 -6.19 -4.75
C LEU A 107 -14.81 -6.45 -5.86
N LEU A 108 -15.00 -7.72 -6.21
CA LEU A 108 -16.04 -8.13 -7.13
C LEU A 108 -17.31 -8.38 -6.33
N THR A 109 -18.39 -7.68 -6.67
CA THR A 109 -19.70 -7.85 -6.07
C THR A 109 -20.69 -8.31 -7.11
N VAL A 110 -21.59 -9.21 -6.72
CA VAL A 110 -22.78 -9.56 -7.50
C VAL A 110 -23.98 -8.96 -6.77
N SER A 111 -24.73 -8.13 -7.47
CA SER A 111 -25.96 -7.51 -6.97
C SER A 111 -27.16 -7.93 -7.82
N LEU A 112 -28.35 -7.85 -7.23
CA LEU A 112 -29.60 -7.97 -7.98
C LEU A 112 -29.88 -6.67 -8.73
N CYS A 113 -30.49 -6.76 -9.92
CA CYS A 113 -31.14 -5.58 -10.49
C CYS A 113 -32.31 -5.19 -9.59
N GLY A 114 -32.39 -3.91 -9.23
CA GLY A 114 -33.59 -3.38 -8.59
C GLY A 114 -34.82 -3.77 -9.42
N HIS A 115 -35.91 -4.15 -8.75
CA HIS A 115 -37.17 -4.29 -9.44
C HIS A 115 -37.49 -2.92 -10.03
N ASP A 116 -37.47 -2.80 -11.36
CA ASP A 116 -38.16 -1.72 -12.03
C ASP A 116 -39.57 -1.76 -11.48
N GLU A 117 -39.92 -0.84 -10.57
CA GLU A 117 -41.31 -0.62 -10.20
C GLU A 117 -41.98 -0.31 -11.52
N ALA A 118 -42.63 -1.33 -12.08
CA ALA A 118 -43.33 -1.22 -13.34
C ALA A 118 -44.17 0.04 -13.23
N ASP A 119 -43.88 1.00 -14.11
CA ASP A 119 -44.65 2.20 -14.32
C ASP A 119 -46.09 1.75 -14.61
N ASP A 120 -46.85 1.61 -13.54
CA ASP A 120 -48.17 1.02 -13.52
C ASP A 120 -49.08 2.11 -14.10
N GLY A 121 -49.09 2.12 -15.43
CA GLY A 121 -49.72 3.12 -16.27
C GLY A 121 -51.17 3.36 -15.88
N LYS A 122 -51.37 4.38 -15.04
CA LYS A 122 -52.69 4.98 -14.83
C LYS A 122 -52.86 6.18 -15.75
N ASN A 123 -53.43 5.88 -16.91
CA ASN A 123 -54.45 6.68 -17.59
C ASN A 123 -54.19 8.20 -17.71
N LYS A 124 -53.58 8.62 -18.82
CA LYS A 124 -53.95 9.89 -19.47
C LYS A 124 -54.50 9.61 -20.87
N LYS A 125 -55.83 9.68 -20.94
CA LYS A 125 -56.64 9.70 -22.16
C LYS A 125 -56.18 10.81 -23.11
N ASP A 126 -56.00 10.42 -24.37
CA ASP A 126 -56.41 11.09 -25.59
C ASP A 126 -56.30 12.63 -25.66
N LYS A 127 -55.23 13.12 -26.29
CA LYS A 127 -55.33 14.23 -27.24
C LYS A 127 -54.46 13.97 -28.48
N LYS A 128 -55.11 14.18 -29.64
CA LYS A 128 -54.71 13.94 -31.02
C LYS A 128 -53.38 14.60 -31.45
N PRO A 129 -52.79 14.13 -32.58
CA PRO A 129 -51.47 14.51 -33.04
C PRO A 129 -51.52 15.80 -33.86
N ASP A 130 -50.53 16.67 -33.69
CA ASP A 130 -50.20 17.68 -34.68
C ASP A 130 -48.75 17.54 -35.12
N LYS A 131 -48.60 17.55 -36.45
CA LYS A 131 -47.37 17.49 -37.22
C LYS A 131 -46.40 18.60 -36.79
N SER A 132 -45.15 18.24 -36.52
CA SER A 132 -44.03 18.90 -37.18
C SER A 132 -42.73 18.11 -37.00
N SER A 133 -42.09 17.90 -38.14
CA SER A 133 -40.75 17.40 -38.35
C SER A 133 -39.69 18.19 -37.58
N LYS A 134 -38.77 17.47 -36.92
CA LYS A 134 -37.34 17.81 -36.92
C LYS A 134 -36.53 16.58 -36.50
N SER A 135 -35.73 16.10 -37.44
CA SER A 135 -34.59 15.22 -37.24
C SER A 135 -33.64 15.86 -36.24
N SER A 136 -33.43 15.20 -35.11
CA SER A 136 -32.28 15.42 -34.25
C SER A 136 -31.41 14.18 -34.34
N GLU A 137 -30.21 14.38 -34.82
CA GLU A 137 -29.10 13.44 -34.81
C GLU A 137 -28.93 12.86 -33.40
N GLU A 138 -28.96 11.53 -33.33
CA GLU A 138 -28.56 10.75 -32.15
C GLU A 138 -27.03 10.86 -32.05
N ASP A 139 -26.57 11.82 -31.25
CA ASP A 139 -25.24 11.74 -30.64
C ASP A 139 -25.31 10.63 -29.59
N ASP A 140 -24.86 9.43 -29.97
CA ASP A 140 -24.55 8.31 -29.09
C ASP A 140 -23.41 8.72 -28.14
N LYS A 141 -23.75 9.47 -27.10
CA LYS A 141 -22.90 9.59 -25.92
C LYS A 141 -23.12 8.31 -25.12
N GLU A 142 -22.14 7.41 -25.17
CA GLU A 142 -22.00 6.33 -24.19
C GLU A 142 -22.01 6.96 -22.78
N GLU A 143 -23.19 7.04 -22.17
CA GLU A 143 -23.32 7.33 -20.75
C GLU A 143 -22.68 6.18 -19.99
N VAL A 144 -21.51 6.45 -19.40
CA VAL A 144 -20.81 5.56 -18.50
C VAL A 144 -21.79 5.14 -17.40
N HIS A 145 -22.23 3.88 -17.46
CA HIS A 145 -23.31 3.30 -16.66
C HIS A 145 -22.92 3.07 -15.18
N LYS A 146 -22.59 4.14 -14.46
CA LYS A 146 -22.31 4.09 -13.01
C LYS A 146 -23.56 3.91 -12.13
N ASP A 147 -24.76 3.99 -12.70
CA ASP A 147 -26.01 4.09 -11.95
C ASP A 147 -26.62 2.75 -11.51
N TYR A 148 -26.00 1.61 -11.83
CA TYR A 148 -26.56 0.29 -11.53
C TYR A 148 -26.16 -0.31 -10.18
N TYR A 149 -25.20 0.28 -9.47
CA TYR A 149 -24.71 -0.27 -8.21
C TYR A 149 -25.53 0.23 -7.02
N ASP A 150 -26.29 -0.68 -6.40
CA ASP A 150 -26.95 -0.47 -5.11
C ASP A 150 -26.31 -1.39 -4.06
N PRO A 151 -25.62 -0.83 -3.04
CA PRO A 151 -25.04 -1.60 -1.93
C PRO A 151 -26.06 -2.48 -1.19
N GLU A 152 -27.33 -2.08 -1.15
CA GLU A 152 -28.40 -2.82 -0.46
C GLU A 152 -28.82 -4.08 -1.23
N LEU A 153 -28.52 -4.13 -2.54
CA LEU A 153 -28.83 -5.26 -3.41
C LEU A 153 -27.67 -6.23 -3.59
N VAL A 154 -26.52 -6.00 -2.94
CA VAL A 154 -25.36 -6.88 -3.02
C VAL A 154 -25.68 -8.21 -2.34
N ILE A 155 -25.71 -9.28 -3.13
CA ILE A 155 -25.98 -10.63 -2.63
C ILE A 155 -24.69 -11.37 -2.27
N ALA A 156 -23.59 -11.10 -2.97
CA ALA A 156 -22.32 -11.79 -2.71
C ALA A 156 -21.11 -10.98 -3.17
N GLN A 157 -19.95 -11.25 -2.57
CA GLN A 157 -18.72 -10.53 -2.87
C GLN A 157 -17.46 -11.39 -2.71
N ALA A 158 -16.39 -11.06 -3.45
CA ALA A 158 -15.08 -11.70 -3.35
C ALA A 158 -13.95 -10.71 -3.71
N PRO A 159 -12.76 -10.83 -3.10
CA PRO A 159 -11.60 -10.03 -3.46
C PRO A 159 -10.95 -10.63 -4.71
N LEU A 160 -10.54 -9.77 -5.64
CA LEU A 160 -9.91 -10.10 -6.90
C LEU A 160 -8.57 -9.38 -7.01
N ASP A 161 -7.48 -10.13 -6.86
CA ASP A 161 -6.13 -9.58 -6.75
C ASP A 161 -5.44 -9.56 -8.13
N VAL A 162 -5.25 -8.37 -8.70
CA VAL A 162 -4.63 -8.20 -10.04
C VAL A 162 -3.11 -8.20 -10.01
N LEU A 163 -2.48 -8.51 -8.87
CA LEU A 163 -1.04 -8.59 -8.74
C LEU A 163 -0.36 -9.41 -9.86
N PRO A 164 -0.89 -10.56 -10.33
CA PRO A 164 -0.28 -11.30 -11.43
C PRO A 164 -0.08 -10.47 -12.71
N LEU A 165 -1.03 -9.61 -13.06
CA LEU A 165 -0.90 -8.71 -14.22
C LEU A 165 0.18 -7.65 -13.98
N ILE A 166 0.22 -7.07 -12.78
CA ILE A 166 1.24 -6.10 -12.41
C ILE A 166 2.64 -6.72 -12.45
N LEU A 167 2.75 -8.00 -12.13
CA LEU A 167 4.00 -8.76 -12.18
C LEU A 167 4.36 -9.27 -13.59
N GLY A 168 3.64 -8.82 -14.62
CA GLY A 168 3.99 -9.04 -16.03
C GLY A 168 3.24 -10.18 -16.73
N GLN A 169 2.26 -10.81 -16.08
CA GLN A 169 1.33 -11.68 -16.82
C GLN A 169 0.43 -10.81 -17.70
N THR A 170 0.17 -11.24 -18.93
CA THR A 170 -0.71 -10.52 -19.86
C THR A 170 -2.17 -10.90 -19.68
N GLU A 171 -2.41 -12.12 -19.21
CA GLU A 171 -3.72 -12.69 -18.94
C GLU A 171 -3.61 -13.65 -17.77
N PHE A 172 -4.62 -13.66 -16.89
CA PHE A 172 -4.80 -14.75 -15.93
C PHE A 172 -6.27 -15.00 -15.63
N ARG A 173 -6.60 -16.26 -15.34
CA ARG A 173 -7.95 -16.72 -15.00
C ARG A 173 -8.05 -17.03 -13.52
N GLU A 174 -9.13 -16.58 -12.90
CA GLU A 174 -9.43 -16.84 -11.50
C GLU A 174 -10.87 -17.35 -11.31
N ASN A 175 -11.02 -18.40 -10.49
CA ASN A 175 -12.32 -18.89 -10.03
C ASN A 175 -12.54 -18.40 -8.61
N LEU A 176 -13.45 -17.44 -8.47
CA LEU A 176 -13.83 -16.82 -7.20
C LEU A 176 -14.98 -17.57 -6.56
N ILE A 177 -14.95 -17.66 -5.24
CA ILE A 177 -16.06 -18.15 -4.43
C ILE A 177 -16.52 -16.99 -3.58
N LEU A 178 -17.73 -16.53 -3.84
CA LEU A 178 -18.26 -15.31 -3.26
C LEU A 178 -18.91 -15.62 -1.92
N GLU A 179 -18.65 -14.77 -0.95
CA GLU A 179 -19.34 -14.81 0.33
C GLU A 179 -20.65 -14.04 0.25
N THR A 180 -21.73 -14.64 0.73
CA THR A 180 -23.06 -14.04 0.77
C THR A 180 -23.12 -12.94 1.83
N VAL A 181 -23.61 -11.74 1.47
CA VAL A 181 -23.61 -10.57 2.37
C VAL A 181 -24.75 -10.61 3.39
N HIS A 182 -25.91 -11.12 3.02
CA HIS A 182 -27.10 -11.22 3.88
C HIS A 182 -27.53 -12.68 4.10
N PRO A 183 -26.82 -13.44 4.96
CA PRO A 183 -27.25 -14.81 5.30
C PRO A 183 -28.52 -14.83 6.17
N GLU A 184 -28.90 -13.70 6.78
CA GLU A 184 -29.90 -13.64 7.85
C GLU A 184 -31.35 -13.92 7.42
N GLU A 185 -31.66 -14.01 6.12
CA GLU A 185 -33.00 -14.44 5.71
C GLU A 185 -33.25 -15.94 5.92
N GLU A 186 -32.22 -16.79 6.04
CA GLU A 186 -32.41 -18.20 6.47
C GLU A 186 -31.16 -18.69 7.25
N ASN A 187 -31.34 -19.18 8.49
CA ASN A 187 -30.34 -19.90 9.30
C ASN A 187 -29.84 -21.19 8.61
N VAL A 188 -29.16 -21.05 7.49
CA VAL A 188 -28.64 -22.15 6.67
C VAL A 188 -27.16 -21.91 6.54
N PHE A 189 -26.37 -22.74 7.23
CA PHE A 189 -24.99 -22.95 6.84
C PHE A 189 -25.00 -23.42 5.38
N LEU A 190 -24.67 -22.53 4.44
CA LEU A 190 -24.52 -22.91 3.05
C LEU A 190 -23.33 -23.85 2.97
N ALA A 191 -23.56 -25.09 2.52
CA ALA A 191 -22.46 -25.97 2.16
C ALA A 191 -21.60 -25.26 1.11
N TYR A 192 -20.28 -25.46 1.11
CA TYR A 192 -19.38 -24.80 0.17
C TYR A 192 -19.77 -25.01 -1.32
N GLY A 193 -20.43 -26.13 -1.63
CA GLY A 193 -20.99 -26.41 -2.95
C GLY A 193 -22.18 -25.53 -3.34
N ASP A 194 -22.74 -24.78 -2.41
CA ASP A 194 -23.89 -23.89 -2.59
C ASP A 194 -23.50 -22.41 -2.66
N SER A 195 -22.22 -22.08 -2.44
CA SER A 195 -21.71 -20.71 -2.60
C SER A 195 -21.71 -20.30 -4.07
N ILE A 196 -22.02 -19.02 -4.32
CA ILE A 196 -21.92 -18.44 -5.67
C ILE A 196 -20.46 -18.48 -6.11
N GLN A 197 -20.23 -18.93 -7.34
CA GLN A 197 -18.89 -18.99 -7.92
C GLN A 197 -18.86 -18.17 -9.20
N VAL A 198 -17.80 -17.38 -9.38
CA VAL A 198 -17.61 -16.55 -10.57
C VAL A 198 -16.26 -16.86 -11.18
N SER A 199 -16.24 -17.18 -12.46
CA SER A 199 -15.01 -17.34 -13.24
C SER A 199 -14.71 -16.02 -13.96
N VAL A 200 -13.55 -15.44 -13.69
CA VAL A 200 -13.12 -14.16 -14.26
C VAL A 200 -11.81 -14.37 -14.99
N ILE A 201 -11.73 -13.84 -16.21
CA ILE A 201 -10.48 -13.72 -16.96
C ILE A 201 -10.07 -12.25 -16.89
N MET A 202 -8.82 -11.99 -16.51
CA MET A 202 -8.27 -10.65 -16.43
C MET A 202 -7.16 -10.51 -17.46
N GLU A 203 -7.21 -9.46 -18.27
CA GLU A 203 -6.29 -9.22 -19.37
C GLU A 203 -5.76 -7.79 -19.32
N THR A 204 -4.47 -7.62 -19.59
CA THR A 204 -3.91 -6.29 -19.87
C THR A 204 -4.24 -5.86 -21.28
N ILE A 205 -4.83 -4.68 -21.45
CA ILE A 205 -5.08 -4.08 -22.75
C ILE A 205 -3.85 -3.27 -23.16
N PHE A 206 -3.29 -3.56 -24.33
CA PHE A 206 -2.06 -2.97 -24.87
C PHE A 206 -0.80 -3.20 -24.00
N PRO A 207 -0.39 -4.46 -23.77
CA PRO A 207 0.73 -4.81 -22.87
C PRO A 207 2.09 -4.25 -23.32
N GLU A 208 2.29 -4.03 -24.61
CA GLU A 208 3.47 -3.33 -25.14
C GLU A 208 3.62 -1.93 -24.54
N ARG A 209 2.51 -1.19 -24.36
CA ARG A 209 2.55 0.11 -23.68
C ARG A 209 2.89 -0.01 -22.20
N LEU A 210 2.55 -1.12 -21.54
CA LEU A 210 3.00 -1.47 -20.18
C LEU A 210 4.52 -1.65 -20.05
N ARG A 211 5.20 -1.98 -21.15
CA ARG A 211 6.66 -2.20 -21.17
C ARG A 211 7.46 -0.99 -21.63
N ASP A 212 6.89 -0.13 -22.45
CA ASP A 212 7.57 1.02 -23.06
C ASP A 212 7.69 2.26 -22.15
N THR A 213 7.16 2.22 -20.93
CA THR A 213 7.27 3.36 -20.00
C THR A 213 8.60 3.42 -19.27
N SER A 214 9.00 4.63 -18.84
CA SER A 214 10.17 4.88 -17.98
C SER A 214 10.14 4.11 -16.65
N VAL A 215 8.98 3.59 -16.27
CA VAL A 215 8.79 2.65 -15.17
C VAL A 215 8.78 1.25 -15.77
N ASP A 216 9.86 0.51 -15.58
CA ASP A 216 9.95 -0.92 -15.93
C ASP A 216 9.13 -1.70 -14.89
N ILE A 217 7.80 -1.66 -15.02
CA ILE A 217 6.81 -2.28 -14.12
C ILE A 217 7.16 -3.76 -13.82
N PRO A 218 7.57 -4.59 -14.81
CA PRO A 218 7.99 -5.98 -14.58
C PRO A 218 9.18 -6.14 -13.62
N ARG A 219 9.89 -5.06 -13.28
CA ARG A 219 11.03 -5.05 -12.35
C ARG A 219 10.73 -4.36 -11.01
N ILE A 220 9.49 -3.93 -10.78
CA ILE A 220 9.10 -3.35 -9.50
C ILE A 220 9.13 -4.45 -8.44
N ASN A 221 9.88 -4.21 -7.37
CA ASN A 221 9.86 -5.07 -6.21
C ASN A 221 8.64 -4.71 -5.35
N ILE A 222 8.04 -5.69 -4.68
CA ILE A 222 6.83 -5.47 -3.86
C ILE A 222 7.15 -5.89 -2.44
N LEU A 223 7.10 -4.94 -1.52
CA LEU A 223 7.19 -5.18 -0.09
C LEU A 223 5.82 -5.54 0.45
N THR A 224 5.70 -6.77 0.92
CA THR A 224 4.59 -7.24 1.73
C THR A 224 5.00 -7.19 3.21
N PHE A 225 4.26 -6.44 4.01
CA PHE A 225 4.48 -6.34 5.45
C PHE A 225 3.21 -6.78 6.17
N THR A 226 3.32 -7.78 7.04
CA THR A 226 2.20 -8.31 7.82
C THR A 226 2.44 -8.09 9.31
N MET A 227 1.60 -7.25 9.92
CA MET A 227 1.51 -7.12 11.36
C MET A 227 0.62 -8.22 11.90
N ARG A 228 1.16 -9.16 12.68
CA ARG A 228 0.34 -10.23 13.27
C ARG A 228 -0.26 -9.78 14.58
N ALA A 229 0.58 -9.72 15.61
CA ALA A 229 0.13 -9.53 16.98
C ALA A 229 1.24 -9.04 17.91
N ILE A 230 0.81 -8.44 19.03
CA ILE A 230 1.60 -8.27 20.25
C ILE A 230 1.16 -9.31 21.26
N TYR A 231 2.10 -10.14 21.72
CA TYR A 231 1.86 -11.19 22.70
C TYR A 231 2.21 -10.75 24.12
N ASN A 232 1.67 -11.49 25.09
CA ASN A 232 1.78 -11.20 26.51
C ASN A 232 1.22 -9.82 26.87
N ALA A 233 0.18 -9.37 26.15
CA ALA A 233 -0.46 -8.06 26.32
C ALA A 233 -1.39 -8.01 27.56
N LYS A 234 -0.99 -8.63 28.69
CA LYS A 234 -1.71 -8.58 29.98
C LYS A 234 -1.38 -7.29 30.75
N LEU A 235 -1.28 -6.16 30.08
CA LEU A 235 -1.12 -4.87 30.76
C LEU A 235 -2.43 -4.09 30.64
N PRO A 236 -2.88 -3.39 31.70
CA PRO A 236 -4.17 -2.69 31.69
C PRO A 236 -4.35 -1.69 30.54
N GLU A 237 -3.24 -1.15 30.03
CA GLU A 237 -3.25 -0.23 28.91
C GLU A 237 -3.60 -0.90 27.57
N PHE A 238 -3.26 -2.18 27.35
CA PHE A 238 -3.55 -2.85 26.08
C PHE A 238 -5.05 -3.17 26.00
N VAL A 239 -5.77 -2.30 25.31
CA VAL A 239 -7.20 -2.39 24.98
C VAL A 239 -7.39 -2.45 23.47
N ASP A 240 -8.64 -2.56 23.01
CA ASP A 240 -9.03 -2.62 21.58
C ASP A 240 -8.68 -1.37 20.73
N ASN A 241 -7.93 -0.42 21.30
CA ASN A 241 -7.50 0.84 20.69
C ASN A 241 -5.96 0.93 20.62
N CYS A 242 -5.31 -0.16 20.24
CA CYS A 242 -3.86 -0.22 20.08
C CYS A 242 -3.48 0.10 18.62
N TYR A 243 -2.92 1.29 18.38
CA TYR A 243 -2.51 1.75 17.07
C TYR A 243 -1.06 1.34 16.79
N CYS A 244 -0.76 0.97 15.55
CA CYS A 244 0.59 0.58 15.16
C CYS A 244 0.98 1.24 13.85
N VAL A 245 2.24 1.70 13.77
CA VAL A 245 2.81 2.30 12.58
C VAL A 245 4.22 1.75 12.35
N ALA A 246 4.52 1.37 11.11
CA ALA A 246 5.86 1.09 10.64
C ALA A 246 6.27 2.09 9.56
N ALA A 247 7.56 2.41 9.44
CA ALA A 247 8.07 3.28 8.38
C ALA A 247 8.58 2.49 7.18
N ILE A 248 8.49 3.09 6.00
CA ILE A 248 9.25 2.75 4.79
C ILE A 248 10.11 3.97 4.45
N PRO A 249 11.44 3.88 4.54
CA PRO A 249 12.33 5.04 4.38
C PRO A 249 12.36 5.57 2.93
N PHE A 250 12.49 6.89 2.76
CA PHE A 250 12.81 7.57 1.49
C PHE A 250 14.28 8.02 1.45
N LEU A 251 14.90 8.00 0.26
CA LEU A 251 16.33 8.32 0.09
C LEU A 251 16.65 9.81 0.21
N GLN A 252 15.70 10.72 -0.08
CA GLN A 252 16.01 12.13 -0.38
C GLN A 252 16.73 12.91 0.74
N HIS A 253 16.83 12.38 1.96
CA HIS A 253 17.58 13.00 3.07
C HIS A 253 18.75 12.14 3.61
N TYR A 254 19.03 10.99 3.00
CA TYR A 254 20.17 10.15 3.39
C TYR A 254 21.51 10.62 2.78
N GLU A 255 21.52 11.68 1.96
CA GLU A 255 22.75 12.26 1.39
C GLU A 255 23.57 13.10 2.39
N GLY A 256 23.22 13.10 3.68
CA GLY A 256 24.11 13.57 4.73
C GLY A 256 24.85 12.39 5.36
N GLU A 257 25.96 11.94 4.74
CA GLU A 257 27.08 11.12 5.31
C GLU A 257 27.77 10.16 4.31
N ASN A 258 27.65 10.33 2.99
CA ASN A 258 28.55 9.66 2.06
C ASN A 258 29.81 10.47 1.79
N GLU A 259 30.81 10.32 2.65
CA GLU A 259 32.22 10.59 2.33
C GLU A 259 33.09 9.30 2.26
N VAL A 260 32.55 8.06 2.32
CA VAL A 260 33.44 6.86 2.42
C VAL A 260 33.10 5.66 1.52
N LEU A 261 32.20 5.75 0.54
CA LEU A 261 32.09 4.69 -0.49
C LEU A 261 32.04 5.27 -1.90
N ALA A 262 33.10 5.97 -2.28
CA ALA A 262 33.34 6.33 -3.68
C ALA A 262 33.87 5.09 -4.43
N MET A 263 33.03 4.48 -5.27
CA MET A 263 33.54 3.81 -6.47
C MET A 263 34.05 4.86 -7.46
N PRO A 264 35.09 4.57 -8.28
CA PRO A 264 35.74 5.56 -9.11
C PRO A 264 34.85 5.98 -10.28
N GLN A 265 34.22 7.15 -10.18
CA GLN A 265 33.52 7.79 -11.29
C GLN A 265 34.51 8.71 -12.04
N ARG A 266 34.60 8.48 -13.35
CA ARG A 266 35.40 9.28 -14.30
C ARG A 266 34.99 10.76 -14.26
N ASN A 267 36.00 11.61 -14.13
CA ASN A 267 35.94 13.07 -14.20
C ASN A 267 35.08 13.60 -15.35
N LYS A 268 33.91 14.18 -15.02
CA LYS A 268 33.30 15.26 -15.80
C LYS A 268 32.96 16.40 -14.86
N LYS A 269 33.65 17.54 -15.06
CA LYS A 269 33.44 18.79 -14.34
C LYS A 269 32.08 19.37 -14.72
N PHE A 270 31.20 19.59 -13.75
CA PHE A 270 30.10 20.54 -13.86
C PHE A 270 30.30 21.69 -12.86
N PRO A 271 29.87 22.91 -13.19
CA PRO A 271 30.12 24.10 -12.38
C PRO A 271 29.21 24.12 -11.14
N SER A 272 29.81 24.55 -10.03
CA SER A 272 29.17 24.79 -8.74
C SER A 272 28.17 25.96 -8.86
N VAL A 273 26.91 25.67 -8.57
CA VAL A 273 25.88 26.69 -8.28
C VAL A 273 25.44 26.47 -6.84
N ALA A 274 25.61 27.50 -6.02
CA ALA A 274 25.19 27.51 -4.62
C ALA A 274 23.66 27.45 -4.55
N PHE A 275 23.11 26.33 -4.08
CA PHE A 275 21.70 26.23 -3.70
C PHE A 275 21.55 26.64 -2.23
N THR A 276 20.86 27.76 -2.02
CA THR A 276 20.30 28.16 -0.73
C THR A 276 19.30 27.11 -0.25
N ARG A 277 19.44 26.72 1.02
CA ARG A 277 18.60 25.74 1.71
C ARG A 277 17.17 26.28 1.88
N ASP A 278 16.28 25.84 1.00
CA ASP A 278 14.86 25.69 1.30
C ASP A 278 14.56 24.19 1.28
N ILE A 279 14.64 23.55 2.45
CA ILE A 279 14.29 22.13 2.63
C ILE A 279 12.76 22.04 2.66
N PRO A 280 12.11 21.26 1.78
CA PRO A 280 10.66 21.10 1.82
C PRO A 280 10.24 20.31 3.07
N PRO A 281 9.05 20.58 3.65
CA PRO A 281 8.58 20.03 4.92
C PRO A 281 7.96 18.62 4.78
N ASN A 282 8.45 17.78 3.87
CA ASN A 282 7.85 16.46 3.60
C ASN A 282 8.51 15.35 4.45
N PRO A 283 7.73 14.36 4.94
CA PRO A 283 8.24 13.30 5.79
C PRO A 283 9.28 12.41 5.07
N ILE A 284 10.32 12.01 5.80
CA ILE A 284 11.48 11.22 5.33
C ILE A 284 11.12 9.73 5.09
N TYR A 285 9.85 9.35 5.29
CA TYR A 285 9.36 7.98 5.20
C TYR A 285 7.89 7.92 4.81
N ASP A 286 7.52 6.89 4.05
CA ASP A 286 6.15 6.42 3.87
C ASP A 286 5.73 5.68 5.16
N LEU A 287 4.49 5.86 5.61
CA LEU A 287 4.01 5.21 6.82
C LEU A 287 3.04 4.07 6.47
N LEU A 288 3.35 2.88 6.97
CA LEU A 288 2.42 1.76 7.04
C LEU A 288 1.58 1.91 8.30
N ILE A 289 0.38 2.44 8.13
CA ILE A 289 -0.57 2.66 9.22
C ILE A 289 -1.50 1.46 9.32
N PHE A 290 -1.48 0.79 10.46
CA PHE A 290 -2.37 -0.32 10.79
C PHE A 290 -3.61 0.20 11.51
N GLU A 291 -4.71 -0.52 11.35
CA GLU A 291 -5.91 -0.24 12.15
C GLU A 291 -5.67 -0.50 13.64
N PRO A 292 -6.58 -0.04 14.52
CA PRO A 292 -6.55 -0.47 15.91
C PRO A 292 -6.57 -2.00 16.01
N GLY A 293 -5.60 -2.55 16.75
CA GLY A 293 -5.56 -3.98 17.02
C GLY A 293 -6.61 -4.37 18.05
N LEU A 294 -7.16 -5.57 17.89
CA LEU A 294 -8.20 -6.13 18.76
C LEU A 294 -7.56 -6.97 19.88
N LEU A 295 -8.01 -6.83 21.12
CA LEU A 295 -7.54 -7.67 22.21
C LEU A 295 -8.22 -9.04 22.16
N GLU A 296 -7.48 -10.04 21.68
CA GLU A 296 -7.97 -11.41 21.52
C GLU A 296 -7.31 -12.37 22.52
N TYR A 297 -8.06 -13.38 22.94
CA TYR A 297 -7.57 -14.43 23.84
C TYR A 297 -7.32 -15.76 23.12
N THR A 298 -7.80 -15.89 21.89
CA THR A 298 -7.69 -17.10 21.06
C THR A 298 -7.09 -16.71 19.72
N SER A 299 -6.36 -17.63 19.08
CA SER A 299 -5.90 -17.43 17.70
C SER A 299 -7.10 -17.38 16.75
N SER A 300 -6.99 -16.61 15.67
CA SER A 300 -7.96 -16.65 14.58
C SER A 300 -8.12 -18.07 14.03
N GLU A 301 -9.35 -18.56 13.95
CA GLU A 301 -9.66 -19.89 13.39
C GLU A 301 -9.42 -19.95 11.88
N ILE A 302 -9.40 -18.79 11.20
CA ILE A 302 -9.35 -18.71 9.74
C ILE A 302 -7.91 -18.93 9.23
N GLY A 303 -6.90 -18.52 10.00
CA GLY A 303 -5.49 -18.80 9.67
C GLY A 303 -4.99 -18.16 8.37
N VAL A 304 -5.62 -17.07 7.91
CA VAL A 304 -5.27 -16.30 6.69
C VAL A 304 -5.18 -14.81 7.00
N LYS A 305 -4.37 -14.08 6.22
CA LYS A 305 -4.13 -12.65 6.43
C LYS A 305 -5.30 -11.79 5.98
N LYS A 306 -5.57 -10.66 6.65
CA LYS A 306 -6.60 -9.67 6.26
C LYS A 306 -5.96 -8.55 5.44
N TRP A 307 -6.61 -8.13 4.35
CA TRP A 307 -6.25 -6.93 3.59
C TRP A 307 -6.38 -5.68 4.47
N SER A 308 -5.35 -4.83 4.53
CA SER A 308 -5.42 -3.56 5.25
C SER A 308 -6.37 -2.55 4.59
N THR A 309 -6.59 -2.67 3.29
CA THR A 309 -7.37 -1.75 2.46
C THR A 309 -8.85 -2.11 2.39
N LEU A 310 -9.21 -3.37 2.65
CA LEU A 310 -10.60 -3.84 2.76
C LEU A 310 -11.10 -3.85 4.21
N LYS A 311 -10.73 -2.82 4.97
CA LYS A 311 -11.03 -2.72 6.40
C LYS A 311 -12.52 -2.70 6.74
N GLN A 312 -13.31 -2.02 5.93
CA GLN A 312 -14.77 -1.88 6.09
C GLN A 312 -15.52 -3.12 5.59
N THR A 313 -14.84 -4.01 4.87
CA THR A 313 -15.41 -5.27 4.39
C THR A 313 -15.40 -6.28 5.53
N ASN A 314 -16.55 -6.88 5.79
CA ASN A 314 -16.69 -7.96 6.77
C ASN A 314 -16.57 -9.32 6.09
N GLY A 315 -16.27 -10.35 6.90
CA GLY A 315 -16.24 -11.74 6.45
C GLY A 315 -15.05 -12.09 5.55
N ARG A 316 -15.17 -13.18 4.79
CA ARG A 316 -14.12 -13.76 3.93
C ARG A 316 -13.50 -12.80 2.91
N PRO A 317 -14.22 -11.86 2.28
CA PRO A 317 -13.62 -10.95 1.30
C PRO A 317 -12.60 -10.00 1.88
N ALA A 318 -12.64 -9.76 3.19
CA ALA A 318 -11.60 -8.99 3.86
C ALA A 318 -10.26 -9.75 3.91
N TYR A 319 -10.24 -11.06 3.66
CA TYR A 319 -9.07 -11.91 3.77
C TYR A 319 -8.39 -12.17 2.43
N THR A 320 -7.10 -12.49 2.54
CA THR A 320 -6.22 -12.83 1.42
C THR A 320 -6.16 -14.35 1.26
N LYS A 321 -5.51 -14.79 0.19
CA LYS A 321 -5.13 -16.20 -0.01
C LYS A 321 -3.87 -16.59 0.77
N GLU A 322 -3.18 -15.63 1.40
CA GLU A 322 -1.95 -15.89 2.13
C GLU A 322 -2.24 -16.43 3.52
N SER A 323 -1.64 -17.58 3.84
CA SER A 323 -1.74 -18.18 5.16
C SER A 323 -0.97 -17.36 6.21
N LEU A 324 -1.51 -17.37 7.43
CA LEU A 324 -0.81 -16.93 8.62
C LEU A 324 0.22 -17.95 9.10
N VAL A 325 0.14 -19.24 8.79
CA VAL A 325 1.06 -20.21 9.41
C VAL A 325 1.79 -20.98 8.31
N GLU A 326 2.88 -20.41 7.80
CA GLU A 326 3.76 -21.13 6.86
C GLU A 326 4.76 -22.02 7.62
N SER A 327 5.43 -21.50 8.66
CA SER A 327 6.31 -22.26 9.56
C SER A 327 6.80 -21.41 10.73
N PHE A 328 6.72 -21.91 11.97
CA PHE A 328 7.39 -21.26 13.12
C PHE A 328 8.92 -21.34 13.02
N LEU A 329 9.46 -22.27 12.23
CA LEU A 329 10.90 -22.48 12.09
C LEU A 329 11.59 -21.36 11.32
N SER A 330 10.86 -20.66 10.44
CA SER A 330 11.40 -19.51 9.69
C SER A 330 11.42 -18.22 10.51
N VAL A 331 10.88 -18.22 11.74
CA VAL A 331 10.84 -17.03 12.58
C VAL A 331 12.18 -16.83 13.25
N LYS A 332 12.84 -15.69 12.99
CA LYS A 332 13.99 -15.25 13.78
C LYS A 332 13.51 -14.79 15.14
N ASN A 333 13.49 -15.73 16.07
CA ASN A 333 13.18 -15.46 17.46
C ASN A 333 14.48 -15.28 18.26
N LYS A 334 14.84 -14.04 18.57
CA LYS A 334 15.93 -13.76 19.53
C LYS A 334 15.47 -13.86 20.98
N LEU A 335 14.16 -14.03 21.22
CA LEU A 335 13.59 -14.16 22.55
C LEU A 335 13.50 -15.66 22.92
N PRO A 336 13.73 -16.02 24.19
CA PRO A 336 13.62 -17.40 24.66
C PRO A 336 12.15 -17.82 24.81
N ILE A 337 11.39 -17.85 23.71
CA ILE A 337 9.94 -18.07 23.68
C ILE A 337 9.60 -19.19 22.69
N ASN A 338 8.68 -20.07 23.07
CA ASN A 338 8.11 -21.07 22.16
C ASN A 338 6.85 -20.49 21.49
N LEU A 339 6.98 -20.06 20.24
CA LEU A 339 5.90 -19.41 19.49
C LEU A 339 4.75 -20.36 19.15
N GLU A 340 5.05 -21.60 18.81
CA GLU A 340 4.04 -22.62 18.51
C GLU A 340 3.09 -22.82 19.70
N ARG A 341 3.64 -22.99 20.90
CA ARG A 341 2.84 -23.10 22.13
C ARG A 341 2.08 -21.82 22.44
N LEU A 342 2.66 -20.66 22.16
CA LEU A 342 2.05 -19.38 22.46
C LEU A 342 0.89 -19.07 21.52
N GLU A 343 1.03 -19.42 20.24
CA GLU A 343 -0.01 -19.22 19.24
C GLU A 343 -1.27 -20.00 19.63
N CYS A 344 -1.10 -21.27 20.03
CA CYS A 344 -2.19 -22.12 20.53
C CYS A 344 -2.63 -21.81 21.97
N SER A 345 -1.98 -20.85 22.66
CA SER A 345 -2.33 -20.52 24.05
C SER A 345 -3.59 -19.67 24.13
N LYS A 346 -4.27 -19.67 25.28
CA LYS A 346 -5.39 -18.75 25.58
C LYS A 346 -4.94 -17.40 26.18
N GLY A 347 -3.70 -17.00 25.89
CA GLY A 347 -3.14 -15.74 26.38
C GLY A 347 -3.68 -14.54 25.61
N PRO A 348 -3.87 -13.37 26.26
CA PRO A 348 -4.27 -12.17 25.57
C PRO A 348 -3.13 -11.67 24.69
N ARG A 349 -3.54 -11.25 23.49
CA ARG A 349 -2.69 -10.64 22.48
C ARG A 349 -3.47 -9.51 21.82
N VAL A 350 -2.78 -8.45 21.44
CA VAL A 350 -3.37 -7.48 20.53
C VAL A 350 -3.15 -8.02 19.12
N TYR A 351 -4.22 -8.29 18.40
CA TYR A 351 -4.24 -8.95 17.12
C TYR A 351 -4.61 -7.95 16.02
N TRP A 352 -3.81 -7.89 14.96
CA TRP A 352 -4.11 -7.11 13.75
C TRP A 352 -4.41 -8.04 12.59
N ASN A 353 -3.46 -8.94 12.30
CA ASN A 353 -3.50 -9.81 11.13
C ASN A 353 -3.72 -9.04 9.82
N GLN A 354 -3.01 -7.92 9.67
CA GLN A 354 -3.18 -7.03 8.51
C GLN A 354 -1.95 -7.08 7.63
N ILE A 355 -2.19 -7.27 6.33
CA ILE A 355 -1.18 -7.23 5.28
C ILE A 355 -1.23 -5.87 4.57
N HIS A 356 -0.07 -5.24 4.45
CA HIS A 356 0.16 -4.11 3.56
C HIS A 356 1.07 -4.58 2.43
N ARG A 357 0.78 -4.14 1.21
CA ARG A 357 1.67 -4.27 0.06
C ARG A 357 2.05 -2.89 -0.43
N VAL A 358 3.33 -2.71 -0.69
CA VAL A 358 3.89 -1.45 -1.18
C VAL A 358 4.80 -1.76 -2.35
N ALA A 359 4.57 -1.07 -3.46
CA ALA A 359 5.47 -1.08 -4.58
C ALA A 359 6.75 -0.31 -4.24
N LEU A 360 7.90 -0.97 -4.41
CA LEU A 360 9.22 -0.37 -4.22
C LEU A 360 9.77 0.03 -5.58
N THR A 361 9.84 1.34 -5.83
CA THR A 361 10.69 1.87 -6.90
C THR A 361 12.14 1.48 -6.65
N LYS A 362 12.99 1.51 -7.68
CA LYS A 362 14.41 1.15 -7.51
C LYS A 362 15.11 2.02 -6.47
N GLU A 363 14.72 3.29 -6.36
CA GLU A 363 15.21 4.20 -5.33
C GLU A 363 14.78 3.75 -3.92
N LYS A 364 13.49 3.47 -3.70
CA LYS A 364 12.96 2.96 -2.42
C LYS A 364 13.63 1.63 -2.03
N GLU A 365 13.76 0.71 -2.98
CA GLU A 365 14.44 -0.56 -2.78
C GLU A 365 15.90 -0.38 -2.35
N ASN A 366 16.67 0.45 -3.07
CA ASN A 366 18.06 0.75 -2.73
C ASN A 366 18.19 1.43 -1.37
N THR A 367 17.26 2.33 -1.02
CA THR A 367 17.19 2.98 0.30
C THR A 367 16.99 1.95 1.39
N MET A 368 15.99 1.10 1.22
CA MET A 368 15.65 0.05 2.16
C MET A 368 16.83 -0.90 2.36
N LEU A 369 17.50 -1.31 1.29
CA LEU A 369 18.70 -2.13 1.35
C LEU A 369 19.83 -1.43 2.15
N LYS A 370 20.14 -0.16 1.88
CA LYS A 370 21.15 0.60 2.63
C LYS A 370 20.83 0.68 4.12
N MET A 371 19.56 0.95 4.45
CA MET A 371 19.10 1.03 5.84
C MET A 371 19.19 -0.33 6.54
N LEU A 372 18.80 -1.42 5.87
CA LEU A 372 18.95 -2.78 6.39
C LEU A 372 20.42 -3.15 6.59
N VAL A 373 21.32 -2.79 5.68
CA VAL A 373 22.77 -3.05 5.84
C VAL A 373 23.35 -2.29 7.03
N LYS A 374 22.99 -1.01 7.20
CA LYS A 374 23.47 -0.16 8.31
C LYS A 374 22.94 -0.62 9.67
N TYR A 375 21.62 -0.78 9.79
CA TYR A 375 20.97 -0.93 11.09
C TYR A 375 20.51 -2.35 11.41
N ARG A 376 20.29 -3.20 10.41
CA ARG A 376 19.79 -4.60 10.52
C ARG A 376 18.39 -4.79 11.10
N HIS A 377 17.83 -3.74 11.68
CA HIS A 377 16.54 -3.75 12.33
C HIS A 377 15.54 -2.90 11.55
N TRP A 378 14.27 -2.93 11.93
CA TRP A 378 13.23 -2.10 11.34
C TRP A 378 12.33 -1.60 12.47
N PRO A 379 12.12 -0.28 12.60
CA PRO A 379 11.36 0.27 13.70
C PRO A 379 9.86 0.07 13.46
N VAL A 380 9.18 -0.28 14.54
CA VAL A 380 7.73 -0.33 14.59
C VAL A 380 7.31 0.40 15.85
N GLU A 381 6.58 1.50 15.70
CA GLU A 381 6.03 2.22 16.82
C GLU A 381 4.60 1.73 17.11
N VAL A 382 4.26 1.69 18.39
CA VAL A 382 2.95 1.29 18.88
C VAL A 382 2.47 2.36 19.83
N ILE A 383 1.30 2.92 19.56
CA ILE A 383 0.62 3.86 20.45
C ILE A 383 -0.60 3.16 21.05
N VAL A 384 -0.71 3.26 22.36
CA VAL A 384 -1.83 2.73 23.10
C VAL A 384 -2.53 3.89 23.78
N SER A 385 -3.84 3.99 23.56
CA SER A 385 -4.67 5.04 24.12
C SER A 385 -5.96 4.46 24.67
N ASN A 386 -6.39 4.96 25.83
CA ASN A 386 -7.67 4.56 26.43
C ASN A 386 -8.88 5.15 25.69
N ASN A 387 -8.65 6.15 24.84
CA ASN A 387 -9.66 6.73 23.96
C ASN A 387 -9.28 6.48 22.50
N PRO A 388 -10.26 6.28 21.60
CA PRO A 388 -9.98 6.22 20.17
C PRO A 388 -9.29 7.52 19.74
N LEU A 389 -8.14 7.38 19.07
CA LEU A 389 -7.45 8.51 18.46
C LEU A 389 -8.23 8.93 17.23
N VAL A 390 -8.59 10.21 17.16
CA VAL A 390 -9.08 10.81 15.91
C VAL A 390 -7.84 11.00 15.03
N GLY A 391 -7.73 10.19 13.98
CA GLY A 391 -6.62 10.27 13.05
C GLY A 391 -6.58 11.63 12.33
N PRO A 392 -5.43 12.05 11.79
CA PRO A 392 -5.26 13.33 11.11
C PRO A 392 -6.00 13.44 9.76
N THR A 393 -6.72 12.41 9.31
CA THR A 393 -7.30 12.32 7.96
C THR A 393 -8.83 12.37 7.90
N ASP A 394 -9.54 12.46 9.03
CA ASP A 394 -11.01 12.57 9.00
C ASP A 394 -11.47 14.03 8.90
N ASP A 395 -11.33 14.62 7.71
CA ASP A 395 -11.92 15.92 7.33
C ASP A 395 -13.44 15.84 7.11
N ARG A 396 -14.12 14.78 7.57
CA ARG A 396 -15.59 14.70 7.50
C ARG A 396 -16.21 15.51 8.65
N LYS A 397 -16.64 16.72 8.29
CA LYS A 397 -17.62 17.60 8.98
C LYS A 397 -18.51 16.88 10.01
N SER A 398 -18.03 16.65 11.23
CA SER A 398 -18.93 16.42 12.36
C SER A 398 -19.29 17.80 12.92
N THR A 399 -20.44 18.31 12.49
CA THR A 399 -21.07 19.52 13.02
C THR A 399 -21.58 19.23 14.44
N LEU A 400 -20.68 19.10 15.40
CA LEU A 400 -20.99 19.12 16.82
C LEU A 400 -20.22 20.28 17.44
N THR A 401 -20.89 21.44 17.48
CA THR A 401 -20.46 22.61 18.25
C THR A 401 -20.20 22.20 19.71
N PRO A 402 -18.98 22.35 20.25
CA PRO A 402 -18.72 22.06 21.65
C PRO A 402 -19.15 23.26 22.50
N THR A 403 -20.45 23.34 22.80
CA THR A 403 -20.93 24.10 23.95
C THR A 403 -20.63 23.32 25.22
N SER A 404 -19.46 23.55 25.82
CA SER A 404 -19.29 23.78 27.27
C SER A 404 -17.81 23.62 27.65
N LYS A 405 -17.38 24.46 28.60
CA LYS A 405 -16.02 24.48 29.19
C LYS A 405 -15.78 23.26 30.11
N GLN A 406 -15.94 22.05 29.59
CA GLN A 406 -15.46 20.85 30.29
C GLN A 406 -14.03 20.56 29.84
N LYS A 407 -13.08 20.55 30.80
CA LYS A 407 -11.73 20.04 30.56
C LYS A 407 -11.87 18.63 30.03
N ALA A 408 -11.53 18.41 28.77
CA ALA A 408 -11.43 17.07 28.21
C ALA A 408 -10.54 16.22 29.13
N PRO A 409 -10.93 14.98 29.45
CA PRO A 409 -10.10 14.09 30.24
C PRO A 409 -8.75 13.97 29.55
N LYS A 410 -7.67 14.17 30.30
CA LYS A 410 -6.30 14.06 29.80
C LYS A 410 -6.09 12.62 29.34
N THR A 411 -6.14 12.40 28.03
CA THR A 411 -5.97 11.07 27.45
C THR A 411 -4.54 10.62 27.75
N GLU A 412 -4.39 9.54 28.51
CA GLU A 412 -3.09 8.96 28.79
C GLU A 412 -2.68 8.13 27.57
N ILE A 413 -1.68 8.63 26.84
CA ILE A 413 -1.13 7.98 25.66
C ILE A 413 0.18 7.30 26.07
N LYS A 414 0.27 6.00 25.81
CA LYS A 414 1.52 5.23 25.96
C LYS A 414 2.13 5.04 24.58
N HIS A 415 3.45 5.25 24.50
CA HIS A 415 4.20 5.16 23.25
C HIS A 415 5.34 4.15 23.40
N TYR A 416 5.34 3.16 22.52
CA TYR A 416 6.26 2.06 22.49
C TYR A 416 6.95 1.95 21.14
N ILE A 417 8.10 1.28 21.12
CA ILE A 417 8.84 0.96 19.91
C ILE A 417 9.40 -0.46 19.98
N ALA A 418 9.44 -1.13 18.84
CA ALA A 418 10.11 -2.41 18.65
C ALA A 418 11.07 -2.33 17.47
N PHE A 419 12.20 -3.04 17.55
CA PHE A 419 13.23 -3.08 16.51
C PHE A 419 13.30 -4.49 15.92
N VAL A 420 12.61 -4.68 14.80
CA VAL A 420 12.44 -5.98 14.14
C VAL A 420 13.67 -6.34 13.36
N ASN A 421 14.34 -7.44 13.68
CA ASN A 421 15.53 -7.83 12.93
C ASN A 421 15.15 -8.46 11.58
N LEU A 422 15.58 -7.82 10.49
CA LEU A 422 15.29 -8.22 9.11
C LEU A 422 16.57 -8.58 8.32
N ASP A 423 17.66 -8.90 9.01
CA ASP A 423 18.95 -9.22 8.40
C ASP A 423 18.90 -10.39 7.40
N ASN A 424 17.89 -11.27 7.53
CA ASN A 424 17.69 -12.40 6.64
C ASN A 424 17.45 -11.99 5.20
N LEU A 425 16.80 -10.84 4.99
CA LEU A 425 16.55 -10.31 3.65
C LEU A 425 17.83 -9.85 2.94
N LEU A 426 18.97 -9.81 3.66
CA LEU A 426 20.29 -9.52 3.10
C LEU A 426 21.01 -10.78 2.62
N TYR A 427 20.48 -11.98 2.90
CA TYR A 427 21.04 -13.20 2.33
C TYR A 427 20.62 -13.35 0.86
N PRO A 428 21.54 -13.77 -0.03
CA PRO A 428 21.23 -13.96 -1.45
C PRO A 428 20.03 -14.87 -1.68
N GLY A 429 19.09 -14.43 -2.52
CA GLY A 429 17.89 -15.18 -2.90
C GLY A 429 16.78 -15.21 -1.84
N VAL A 430 16.99 -14.65 -0.65
CA VAL A 430 15.97 -14.64 0.40
C VAL A 430 14.94 -13.55 0.13
N THR A 431 13.68 -13.97 -0.01
CA THR A 431 12.54 -13.10 -0.29
C THR A 431 11.59 -12.94 0.88
N LYS A 432 11.73 -13.74 1.94
CA LYS A 432 10.82 -13.69 3.09
C LYS A 432 11.55 -13.91 4.40
N THR A 433 11.07 -13.25 5.44
CA THR A 433 11.50 -13.48 6.82
C THR A 433 10.34 -13.21 7.76
N ALA A 434 10.23 -14.02 8.82
CA ALA A 434 9.38 -13.72 9.95
C ALA A 434 10.27 -13.39 11.15
N ALA A 435 9.85 -12.47 12.00
CA ALA A 435 10.67 -12.01 13.11
C ALA A 435 9.82 -11.62 14.32
N THR A 436 10.39 -11.85 15.51
CA THR A 436 9.84 -11.33 16.75
C THR A 436 10.72 -10.21 17.32
N ALA A 437 10.09 -9.23 17.97
CA ALA A 437 10.79 -8.10 18.56
C ALA A 437 10.18 -7.71 19.90
N GLN A 438 11.04 -7.56 20.91
CA GLN A 438 10.67 -7.02 22.22
C GLN A 438 10.13 -5.59 22.07
N LEU A 439 9.05 -5.27 22.80
CA LEU A 439 8.60 -3.88 22.94
C LEU A 439 9.42 -3.16 24.02
N TYR A 440 9.73 -1.90 23.74
CA TYR A 440 10.37 -0.95 24.65
C TYR A 440 9.49 0.29 24.78
N HIS A 441 9.58 1.00 25.91
CA HIS A 441 9.09 2.38 25.96
C HIS A 441 9.86 3.22 24.95
N PHE A 442 9.15 4.09 24.22
CA PHE A 442 9.81 4.96 23.26
C PHE A 442 10.82 5.86 23.98
N ASP A 443 12.04 5.86 23.47
CA ASP A 443 13.13 6.72 23.91
C ASP A 443 13.85 7.23 22.66
N LYS A 444 14.01 8.56 22.53
CA LYS A 444 14.61 9.17 21.35
C LYS A 444 16.06 8.71 21.15
N ALA A 445 16.84 8.59 22.24
CA ALA A 445 18.22 8.14 22.15
C ALA A 445 18.29 6.67 21.68
N LEU A 446 17.36 5.82 22.13
CA LEU A 446 17.21 4.45 21.63
C LEU A 446 16.85 4.42 20.14
N ALA A 447 15.85 5.19 19.71
CA ALA A 447 15.42 5.24 18.31
C ALA A 447 16.52 5.77 17.37
N MET A 448 17.24 6.81 17.78
CA MET A 448 18.42 7.32 17.09
C MET A 448 19.51 6.26 16.97
N LYS A 449 19.82 5.54 18.05
CA LYS A 449 20.88 4.52 18.05
C LYS A 449 20.58 3.36 17.09
N TYR A 450 19.34 2.86 17.11
CA TYR A 450 18.98 1.64 16.37
C TYR A 450 18.48 1.89 14.95
N TRP A 451 18.07 3.12 14.63
CA TRP A 451 17.51 3.44 13.30
C TRP A 451 17.87 4.83 12.76
N GLY A 452 18.51 5.69 13.55
CA GLY A 452 18.76 7.08 13.17
C GLY A 452 17.49 7.94 13.15
N LEU A 453 16.45 7.56 13.91
CA LEU A 453 15.17 8.26 13.93
C LEU A 453 15.19 9.45 14.92
N GLU A 454 15.19 10.67 14.39
CA GLU A 454 15.28 11.91 15.20
C GLU A 454 13.98 12.29 15.91
N GLU A 455 12.84 11.98 15.30
CA GLU A 455 11.51 12.27 15.83
C GLU A 455 10.60 11.04 15.72
N PRO A 456 9.65 10.85 16.64
CA PRO A 456 8.64 9.81 16.52
C PRO A 456 7.94 9.81 15.17
N MET A 457 7.74 8.62 14.59
CA MET A 457 6.96 8.46 13.35
C MET A 457 5.52 8.93 13.55
N MET A 458 4.96 8.70 14.74
CA MET A 458 3.60 9.11 15.09
C MET A 458 3.53 10.46 15.83
N LYS A 459 4.47 11.39 15.58
CA LYS A 459 4.51 12.69 16.28
C LYS A 459 3.17 13.45 16.25
N ALA A 460 2.44 13.38 15.14
CA ALA A 460 1.13 14.02 14.98
C ALA A 460 0.04 13.46 15.92
N TRP A 461 0.22 12.24 16.42
CA TRP A 461 -0.74 11.57 17.31
C TRP A 461 -0.36 11.70 18.78
N LEU A 462 0.85 12.19 19.07
CA LEU A 462 1.31 12.43 20.42
C LEU A 462 0.81 13.80 20.89
N PRO A 463 0.47 13.96 22.19
CA PRO A 463 0.12 15.26 22.74
C PRO A 463 1.30 16.21 22.51
N SER A 464 1.04 17.42 22.01
CA SER A 464 2.09 18.43 21.83
C SER A 464 2.80 18.64 23.18
N LEU A 465 4.09 18.31 23.23
CA LEU A 465 4.95 18.46 24.42
C LEU A 465 5.15 19.92 24.87
N SER A 466 4.35 20.87 24.35
CA SER A 466 4.48 22.32 24.51
C SER A 466 4.12 22.88 25.89
N GLU A 467 3.86 22.03 26.90
CA GLU A 467 3.67 22.49 28.28
C GLU A 467 4.49 21.66 29.28
N GLU A 468 5.80 21.50 29.03
CA GLU A 468 6.70 21.51 30.17
C GLU A 468 6.54 22.87 30.86
N LYS A 469 5.69 22.87 31.89
CA LYS A 469 5.47 23.97 32.81
C LYS A 469 6.82 24.61 33.09
N LYS A 470 7.02 25.85 32.61
CA LYS A 470 8.03 26.75 33.15
C LYS A 470 7.82 26.75 34.66
N ILE A 471 8.62 25.96 35.38
CA ILE A 471 8.69 25.99 36.82
C ILE A 471 9.09 27.44 37.11
N LYS A 472 8.14 28.23 37.60
CA LYS A 472 8.39 29.58 38.08
C LYS A 472 9.47 29.43 39.14
N LYS A 473 10.72 29.77 38.81
CA LYS A 473 11.79 29.91 39.79
C LYS A 473 11.26 30.83 40.90
N PRO A 474 11.30 30.43 42.18
CA PRO A 474 10.98 31.33 43.26
C PRO A 474 11.95 32.53 43.18
N LYS A 475 11.40 33.74 43.19
CA LYS A 475 12.18 34.98 43.26
C LYS A 475 12.80 35.06 44.65
N THR A 476 14.02 34.56 44.80
CA THR A 476 14.87 34.91 45.95
C THR A 476 15.71 36.11 45.54
N LYS A 477 15.52 37.23 46.24
CA LYS A 477 16.37 38.43 46.16
C LYS A 477 17.74 38.10 46.73
N GLY A 478 18.81 38.51 46.05
CA GLY A 478 20.10 38.77 46.71
C GLY A 478 21.32 38.21 46.00
N THR A 479 22.05 39.16 45.41
CA THR A 479 23.52 39.22 45.30
C THR A 479 24.22 38.59 44.09
N GLU A 480 25.03 39.45 43.48
CA GLU A 480 25.80 39.37 42.24
C GLU A 480 27.05 38.46 42.28
N LEU A 481 27.48 38.11 41.06
CA LEU A 481 28.84 37.78 40.59
C LEU A 481 29.42 36.39 40.86
N LEU A 482 29.42 35.54 39.83
CA LEU A 482 30.61 35.24 39.01
C LEU A 482 30.19 34.38 37.80
N GLU A 483 30.45 34.89 36.60
CA GLU A 483 30.30 34.16 35.34
C GLU A 483 31.44 33.15 35.20
N GLU A 484 31.16 31.87 35.46
CA GLU A 484 31.92 30.76 34.87
C GLU A 484 31.20 30.26 33.63
N LYS A 485 31.79 30.56 32.46
CA LYS A 485 31.51 29.87 31.20
C LYS A 485 31.87 28.40 31.38
N SER A 486 30.88 27.58 31.71
CA SER A 486 30.99 26.13 31.59
C SER A 486 30.58 25.73 30.18
N ASP A 487 31.56 25.26 29.41
CA ASP A 487 31.36 24.46 28.22
C ASP A 487 30.43 23.28 28.56
N SER A 488 29.16 23.41 28.21
CA SER A 488 28.23 22.30 28.23
C SER A 488 28.58 21.35 27.08
N ARG A 489 29.61 20.52 27.29
CA ARG A 489 29.66 19.23 26.62
C ARG A 489 28.36 18.52 26.97
N GLU A 490 27.47 18.36 25.99
CA GLU A 490 26.39 17.39 26.06
C GLU A 490 27.03 16.05 26.42
N SER A 491 26.95 15.69 27.70
CA SER A 491 27.28 14.35 28.12
C SER A 491 26.24 13.45 27.48
N GLU A 492 26.67 12.63 26.51
CA GLU A 492 25.87 11.56 25.90
C GLU A 492 25.22 10.73 27.02
N LYS A 493 23.97 11.05 27.37
CA LYS A 493 23.20 10.24 28.30
C LYS A 493 23.00 8.89 27.61
N LYS A 494 23.54 7.83 28.21
CA LYS A 494 23.28 6.46 27.75
C LYS A 494 21.77 6.26 27.62
N PRO A 495 21.29 5.68 26.50
CA PRO A 495 19.86 5.48 26.27
C PRO A 495 19.28 4.63 27.40
N ASN A 496 18.17 5.08 27.97
CA ASN A 496 17.47 4.35 29.02
C ASN A 496 16.60 3.27 28.37
N ILE A 497 17.15 2.07 28.23
CA ILE A 497 16.47 0.95 27.58
C ILE A 497 15.50 0.31 28.59
N VAL A 498 14.22 0.68 28.53
CA VAL A 498 13.18 0.12 29.40
C VAL A 498 12.32 -0.87 28.61
N PRO A 499 12.57 -2.19 28.72
CA PRO A 499 11.75 -3.20 28.07
C PRO A 499 10.37 -3.28 28.71
N VAL A 500 9.34 -3.51 27.90
CA VAL A 500 7.97 -3.73 28.35
C VAL A 500 7.80 -5.20 28.76
N VAL A 501 7.45 -5.41 30.02
CA VAL A 501 7.33 -6.74 30.62
C VAL A 501 5.96 -6.88 31.28
N SER A 502 5.27 -7.99 31.01
CA SER A 502 4.01 -8.34 31.67
C SER A 502 4.16 -9.64 32.44
N HIS A 503 3.90 -9.62 33.75
CA HIS A 503 4.08 -10.77 34.65
C HIS A 503 5.45 -11.45 34.52
N GLY A 504 6.53 -10.66 34.42
CA GLY A 504 7.89 -11.17 34.27
C GLY A 504 8.20 -11.74 32.87
N LYS A 505 7.26 -11.68 31.92
CA LYS A 505 7.45 -12.11 30.53
C LYS A 505 7.59 -10.92 29.59
N PRO A 506 8.47 -11.03 28.58
CA PRO A 506 8.60 -10.01 27.53
C PRO A 506 7.27 -9.79 26.80
N VAL A 507 6.83 -8.53 26.68
CA VAL A 507 5.82 -8.14 25.70
C VAL A 507 6.51 -7.97 24.35
N PHE A 508 6.02 -8.65 23.33
CA PHE A 508 6.73 -8.69 22.05
C PHE A 508 5.77 -8.77 20.86
N LEU A 509 6.28 -8.28 19.75
CA LEU A 509 5.66 -8.16 18.44
C LEU A 509 6.08 -9.34 17.55
N TRP A 510 5.17 -9.83 16.71
CA TRP A 510 5.48 -10.73 15.62
C TRP A 510 5.03 -10.13 14.27
N ILE A 511 5.98 -10.04 13.33
CA ILE A 511 5.77 -9.58 11.96
C ILE A 511 6.28 -10.60 10.94
N ASP A 512 5.62 -10.63 9.79
CA ASP A 512 6.19 -11.21 8.57
C ASP A 512 6.52 -10.12 7.55
N VAL A 513 7.68 -10.25 6.91
CA VAL A 513 8.10 -9.39 5.82
C VAL A 513 8.44 -10.26 4.62
N LYS A 514 7.90 -9.90 3.46
CA LYS A 514 8.20 -10.54 2.19
C LYS A 514 8.48 -9.47 1.14
N VAL A 515 9.43 -9.74 0.28
CA VAL A 515 9.73 -8.97 -0.93
C VAL A 515 9.50 -9.86 -2.14
N PHE A 516 9.01 -9.32 -3.24
CA PHE A 516 8.77 -10.12 -4.43
C PHE A 516 10.08 -10.59 -5.07
N HIS A 517 11.03 -9.67 -5.23
CA HIS A 517 12.39 -9.96 -5.63
C HIS A 517 13.34 -9.84 -4.43
N PRO A 518 14.36 -10.71 -4.31
CA PRO A 518 15.31 -10.62 -3.21
C PRO A 518 16.13 -9.34 -3.33
N PHE A 519 16.39 -8.64 -2.23
CA PHE A 519 17.26 -7.44 -2.27
C PHE A 519 18.69 -7.76 -2.71
N VAL A 520 19.13 -8.99 -2.41
CA VAL A 520 20.42 -9.52 -2.85
C VAL A 520 20.14 -10.70 -3.75
N GLU A 521 20.46 -10.55 -5.04
CA GLU A 521 20.26 -11.63 -6.01
C GLU A 521 21.13 -12.84 -5.65
N LEU A 522 20.57 -14.04 -5.84
CA LEU A 522 21.36 -15.26 -5.78
C LEU A 522 22.27 -15.29 -7.01
N MET A 523 23.56 -15.03 -6.81
CA MET A 523 24.52 -15.19 -7.89
C MET A 523 24.77 -16.68 -8.12
N GLU A 524 24.67 -17.11 -9.38
CA GLU A 524 25.17 -18.42 -9.79
C GLU A 524 26.66 -18.52 -9.49
N PHE A 525 27.11 -19.71 -9.06
CA PHE A 525 28.50 -19.93 -8.69
C PHE A 525 29.49 -19.59 -9.82
N SER A 526 29.11 -19.82 -11.08
CA SER A 526 29.86 -19.41 -12.28
C SER A 526 30.09 -17.90 -12.33
N LYS A 527 29.05 -17.09 -12.12
CA LYS A 527 29.14 -15.62 -12.08
C LYS A 527 29.96 -15.11 -10.89
N ILE A 528 29.92 -15.84 -9.77
CA ILE A 528 30.80 -15.54 -8.62
C ILE A 528 32.26 -15.79 -9.00
N GLN A 529 32.57 -16.91 -9.67
CA GLN A 529 33.93 -17.18 -10.15
C GLN A 529 34.41 -16.12 -11.14
N GLU A 530 33.59 -15.74 -12.11
CA GLU A 530 33.92 -14.68 -13.09
C GLU A 530 34.20 -13.34 -12.41
N ARG A 531 33.31 -12.88 -11.52
CA ARG A 531 33.52 -11.64 -10.75
C ARG A 531 34.75 -11.70 -9.85
N SER A 532 35.04 -12.88 -9.28
CA SER A 532 36.23 -13.09 -8.44
C SER A 532 37.51 -12.98 -9.28
N VAL A 533 37.50 -13.53 -10.50
CA VAL A 533 38.61 -13.43 -11.46
C VAL A 533 38.77 -11.99 -11.95
N GLU A 534 37.69 -11.27 -12.24
CA GLU A 534 37.75 -9.84 -12.60
C GLU A 534 38.29 -8.98 -11.46
N ALA A 535 37.80 -9.17 -10.24
CA ALA A 535 38.28 -8.44 -9.06
C ALA A 535 39.77 -8.73 -8.79
N TYR A 536 40.17 -9.99 -8.90
CA TYR A 536 41.57 -10.41 -8.80
C TYR A 536 42.43 -9.74 -9.89
N ASN A 537 42.00 -9.79 -11.16
CA ASN A 537 42.73 -9.17 -12.26
C ASN A 537 42.86 -7.65 -12.11
N ASN A 538 41.81 -6.97 -11.61
CA ASN A 538 41.84 -5.53 -11.35
C ASN A 538 42.81 -5.18 -10.22
N TYR A 539 42.82 -5.94 -9.13
CA TYR A 539 43.76 -5.76 -8.02
C TYR A 539 45.23 -5.88 -8.48
N TYR A 540 45.55 -6.91 -9.28
CA TYR A 540 46.90 -7.10 -9.81
C TYR A 540 47.29 -6.06 -10.88
N HIS A 541 46.30 -5.49 -11.58
CA HIS A 541 46.56 -4.39 -12.51
C HIS A 541 46.96 -3.10 -11.76
N GLU A 542 46.35 -2.81 -10.61
CA GLU A 542 46.69 -1.67 -9.76
C GLU A 542 48.06 -1.86 -9.08
N GLU A 543 48.37 -3.05 -8.56
CA GLU A 543 49.70 -3.34 -8.01
C GLU A 543 50.80 -3.21 -9.06
N ARG A 544 50.60 -3.74 -10.28
CA ARG A 544 51.57 -3.59 -11.37
C ARG A 544 51.76 -2.13 -11.79
N PHE A 545 50.70 -1.33 -11.73
CA PHE A 545 50.79 0.11 -12.01
C PHE A 545 51.62 0.82 -10.92
N LEU A 546 51.38 0.51 -9.64
CA LEU A 546 52.14 1.05 -8.51
C LEU A 546 53.62 0.61 -8.55
N ILE A 547 53.91 -0.64 -8.87
CA ILE A 547 55.29 -1.14 -9.01
C ILE A 547 56.01 -0.44 -10.16
N LYS A 548 55.35 -0.26 -11.32
CA LYS A 548 55.91 0.51 -12.44
C LYS A 548 56.17 1.97 -12.07
N LEU A 549 55.23 2.60 -11.35
CA LEU A 549 55.37 3.97 -10.88
C LEU A 549 56.53 4.11 -9.90
N MET A 550 56.69 3.18 -8.95
CA MET A 550 57.81 3.17 -7.99
C MET A 550 59.14 2.79 -8.62
N SER A 551 59.16 2.10 -9.77
CA SER A 551 60.40 1.82 -10.52
C SER A 551 60.82 2.95 -11.46
N ALA A 552 59.93 3.91 -11.71
CA ALA A 552 60.16 5.08 -12.58
C ALA A 552 60.53 6.34 -11.78
N LEU A 553 60.23 6.35 -10.48
CA LEU A 553 60.75 7.31 -9.48
C LEU A 553 62.10 6.83 -8.97
#